data_AF-A0A3B9HZF6-F1
#
_entry.id   AF-A0A3B9HZF6-F1
#
_cell.length_a   1.000
_cell.length_b   1.000
_cell.length_c   1.000
_cell.angle_alpha   90.00
_cell.angle_beta   90.00
_cell.angle_gamma   90.00
#
_symmetry.space_group_name_H-M   'P 1'
#
loop_
_entity.id
_entity.type
_entity.pdbx_description
1 polymer ?
#
loop_
_entity_poly.entity_id
_entity_poly.type
_entity_poly.pdbx_seq_one_letter_code
_entity_poly.pdbx_strand_id
1 'polypeptide(L)'
;RGDRRTGGYVSKLKSNGDKFAKTSGLSIFFPTRQGFKTYHSRYKVHSLAQDTEWYNFLSELAVPNLAYFKLEDVILEDNNKDGRIAAGEQVSVLLSVRNLGRKPLDSASIKCVTDSTFLDNTEFSLDLNKLPAPGKVELIQGFKFTVSEEAPVHSEISLNITLSGEGLPDSTIKSTFYIKEPFASTGYALLVITDHFSPASPVLQQMLQGAGVKFDTWDRVFDGELRPEVLKRYLNGWVLVTSQDSTPEQSLSEEELSALDSFLKSGGRLVLNGQDIGFVLRESDFLRNRCKVRFVQDDVNVHVVSGSNGFAGNQSFQIFGGDGANNQKWPDEIDPLAGAEPIIKYEEGARDKADDREMNGPNHKPGALSRGIKSSGVAGVKLIDGYRLMLFTFGIEAINSNSQRVAFMKEIASFMQPDSASEVRNLAQAASRRVPAGQASERVILERADLLSSVEDRLLNQIREEFSKNPQSRDRVLGEIQSLSTQERRALSKLEKNVQSLLDFSEEHGTLGQR
;
A
#
# COMPACT_ATOMS: atom_id res chain seq x y z
N ARG A 1 -43.19 37.58 -2.58
CA ARG A 1 -43.10 39.03 -2.30
C ARG A 1 -41.63 39.43 -2.49
N GLY A 2 -41.35 40.56 -3.14
CA GLY A 2 -40.01 40.98 -3.58
C GLY A 2 -39.92 41.11 -5.10
N ASP A 3 -39.04 42.00 -5.59
CA ASP A 3 -38.71 42.12 -7.00
C ASP A 3 -37.79 40.96 -7.41
N ARG A 4 -38.09 40.33 -8.54
CA ARG A 4 -37.36 39.18 -9.06
C ARG A 4 -35.90 39.50 -9.38
N ARG A 5 -35.59 40.76 -9.73
CA ARG A 5 -34.28 41.17 -10.27
C ARG A 5 -33.37 41.89 -9.28
N THR A 6 -33.81 42.19 -8.07
CA THR A 6 -33.03 43.00 -7.11
C THR A 6 -32.70 42.24 -5.82
N GLY A 7 -32.84 40.91 -5.82
CA GLY A 7 -32.61 40.04 -4.67
C GLY A 7 -33.81 39.98 -3.71
N GLY A 8 -34.09 38.78 -3.18
CA GLY A 8 -35.16 38.57 -2.19
C GLY A 8 -36.53 38.19 -2.77
N TYR A 9 -36.60 37.28 -3.74
CA TYR A 9 -37.87 36.76 -4.27
C TYR A 9 -38.32 35.49 -3.53
N VAL A 10 -39.39 35.60 -2.73
CA VAL A 10 -40.08 34.43 -2.15
C VAL A 10 -41.25 34.03 -3.03
N SER A 11 -41.12 32.89 -3.71
CA SER A 11 -42.18 32.25 -4.50
C SER A 11 -43.02 31.33 -3.61
N LYS A 12 -44.34 31.54 -3.57
CA LYS A 12 -45.26 30.61 -2.89
C LYS A 12 -45.65 29.51 -3.88
N LEU A 13 -45.18 28.28 -3.67
CA LEU A 13 -45.64 27.13 -4.45
C LEU A 13 -47.09 26.80 -4.06
N LYS A 14 -47.93 26.53 -5.06
CA LYS A 14 -49.38 26.37 -4.89
C LYS A 14 -49.80 24.98 -4.39
N SER A 15 -48.91 23.98 -4.47
CA SER A 15 -49.17 22.63 -3.96
C SER A 15 -47.88 21.97 -3.48
N ASN A 16 -47.88 21.53 -2.23
CA ASN A 16 -46.95 20.54 -1.71
C ASN A 16 -47.59 19.15 -1.86
N GLY A 17 -46.81 18.11 -2.18
CA GLY A 17 -47.34 16.74 -2.17
C GLY A 17 -47.76 16.31 -0.76
N ASP A 18 -48.58 15.26 -0.62
CA ASP A 18 -49.23 14.84 0.64
C ASP A 18 -48.25 14.72 1.82
N LYS A 19 -47.02 14.27 1.56
CA LYS A 19 -45.93 14.16 2.54
C LYS A 19 -45.59 15.48 3.25
N PHE A 20 -45.87 16.61 2.60
CA PHE A 20 -45.57 17.95 3.09
C PHE A 20 -46.84 18.82 3.21
N ALA A 21 -48.03 18.21 3.26
CA ALA A 21 -49.31 18.94 3.31
C ALA A 21 -49.50 19.78 4.59
N LYS A 22 -48.78 19.45 5.67
CA LYS A 22 -48.84 20.17 6.96
C LYS A 22 -47.61 21.04 7.23
N THR A 23 -46.67 21.20 6.29
CA THR A 23 -45.49 22.03 6.53
C THR A 23 -45.84 23.52 6.44
N SER A 24 -45.46 24.27 7.47
CA SER A 24 -45.63 25.73 7.56
C SER A 24 -44.31 26.51 7.38
N GLY A 25 -43.20 25.80 7.13
CA GLY A 25 -41.87 26.37 7.00
C GLY A 25 -41.41 26.64 5.56
N LEU A 26 -40.30 27.36 5.43
CA LEU A 26 -39.58 27.58 4.17
C LEU A 26 -38.45 26.54 4.06
N SER A 27 -38.46 25.73 3.00
CA SER A 27 -37.35 24.82 2.67
C SER A 27 -36.63 25.33 1.43
N ILE A 28 -35.35 25.67 1.58
CA ILE A 28 -34.47 26.06 0.48
C ILE A 28 -33.43 24.97 0.32
N PHE A 29 -33.37 24.37 -0.87
CA PHE A 29 -32.34 23.40 -1.20
C PHE A 29 -31.18 24.12 -1.91
N PHE A 30 -29.98 24.02 -1.34
CA PHE A 30 -28.75 24.50 -1.95
C PHE A 30 -28.01 23.32 -2.59
N PRO A 31 -27.57 23.42 -3.85
CA PRO A 31 -26.65 22.44 -4.39
C PRO A 31 -25.31 22.50 -3.66
N THR A 32 -24.62 21.36 -3.59
CA THR A 32 -23.20 21.36 -3.21
C THR A 32 -22.40 22.19 -4.22
N ARG A 33 -21.26 22.76 -3.80
CA ARG A 33 -20.38 23.51 -4.70
C ARG A 33 -20.00 22.69 -5.94
N GLN A 34 -19.68 21.41 -5.73
CA GLN A 34 -19.35 20.49 -6.82
C GLN A 34 -20.57 20.21 -7.71
N GLY A 35 -21.74 19.94 -7.13
CA GLY A 35 -22.96 19.74 -7.90
C GLY A 35 -23.32 20.95 -8.77
N PHE A 36 -23.19 22.17 -8.23
CA PHE A 36 -23.41 23.39 -9.00
C PHE A 36 -22.39 23.55 -10.13
N LYS A 37 -21.10 23.28 -9.89
CA LYS A 37 -20.05 23.34 -10.93
C LYS A 37 -20.30 22.32 -12.04
N THR A 38 -20.60 21.07 -11.70
CA THR A 38 -20.85 19.99 -12.69
C THR A 38 -22.06 20.29 -13.57
N TYR A 39 -23.13 20.81 -12.98
CA TYR A 39 -24.40 21.05 -13.69
C TYR A 39 -24.64 22.54 -13.99
N HIS A 40 -23.59 23.36 -14.00
CA HIS A 40 -23.66 24.82 -14.13
C HIS A 40 -24.55 25.29 -15.28
N SER A 41 -24.37 24.72 -16.48
CA SER A 41 -25.16 25.05 -17.66
C SER A 41 -26.64 24.67 -17.52
N ARG A 42 -26.95 23.58 -16.80
CA ARG A 42 -28.33 23.16 -16.52
C ARG A 42 -29.00 24.12 -15.53
N TYR A 43 -28.26 24.56 -14.51
CA TYR A 43 -28.77 25.57 -13.58
C TYR A 43 -29.13 26.88 -14.28
N LYS A 44 -28.32 27.32 -15.25
CA LYS A 44 -28.51 28.58 -15.98
C LYS A 44 -29.81 28.66 -16.78
N VAL A 45 -30.32 27.52 -17.26
CA VAL A 45 -31.50 27.46 -18.13
C VAL A 45 -32.82 27.28 -17.38
N HIS A 46 -32.79 27.10 -16.05
CA HIS A 46 -34.03 27.04 -15.27
C HIS A 46 -34.73 28.40 -15.26
N SER A 47 -36.06 28.40 -15.35
CA SER A 47 -36.87 29.62 -15.32
C SER A 47 -36.57 30.48 -14.09
N LEU A 48 -36.37 29.88 -12.91
CA LEU A 48 -35.97 30.61 -11.70
C LEU A 48 -34.62 31.32 -11.87
N ALA A 49 -33.65 30.69 -12.53
CA ALA A 49 -32.33 31.26 -12.77
C ALA A 49 -32.32 32.34 -13.86
N GLN A 50 -33.22 32.26 -14.84
CA GLN A 50 -33.37 33.26 -15.90
C GLN A 50 -34.20 34.48 -15.45
N ASP A 51 -35.21 34.23 -14.63
CA ASP A 51 -36.14 35.27 -14.18
C ASP A 51 -35.63 36.01 -12.94
N THR A 52 -34.62 35.50 -12.24
CA THR A 52 -34.12 36.06 -10.97
C THR A 52 -32.60 35.99 -10.82
N GLU A 53 -32.06 36.64 -9.79
CA GLU A 53 -30.63 36.60 -9.42
C GLU A 53 -30.17 35.27 -8.81
N TRP A 54 -31.03 34.24 -8.79
CA TRP A 54 -30.72 32.95 -8.15
C TRP A 54 -29.45 32.29 -8.70
N TYR A 55 -29.21 32.41 -10.01
CA TYR A 55 -28.00 31.86 -10.62
C TYR A 55 -26.72 32.56 -10.15
N ASN A 56 -26.75 33.88 -10.09
CA ASN A 56 -25.63 34.70 -9.67
C ASN A 56 -25.33 34.46 -8.19
N PHE A 57 -26.39 34.40 -7.38
CA PHE A 57 -26.30 34.02 -5.98
C PHE A 57 -25.70 32.62 -5.77
N LEU A 58 -26.16 31.60 -6.50
CA LEU A 58 -25.57 30.26 -6.42
C LEU A 58 -24.11 30.23 -6.93
N SER A 59 -23.79 31.04 -7.94
CA SER A 59 -22.42 31.18 -8.46
C SER A 59 -21.49 31.84 -7.45
N GLU A 60 -21.99 32.82 -6.70
CA GLU A 60 -21.26 33.47 -5.61
C GLU A 60 -21.13 32.55 -4.40
N LEU A 61 -22.17 31.78 -4.06
CA LEU A 61 -22.08 30.77 -3.01
C LEU A 61 -21.07 29.66 -3.37
N ALA A 62 -21.03 29.24 -4.64
CA ALA A 62 -20.14 28.20 -5.12
C ALA A 62 -18.68 28.66 -5.21
N VAL A 63 -18.44 29.91 -5.63
CA VAL A 63 -17.11 30.54 -5.76
C VAL A 63 -17.21 32.02 -5.38
N PRO A 64 -17.10 32.35 -4.09
CA PRO A 64 -17.37 33.70 -3.60
C PRO A 64 -16.33 34.71 -4.07
N ASN A 65 -16.77 35.95 -4.30
CA ASN A 65 -15.93 37.04 -4.80
C ASN A 65 -15.06 37.69 -3.70
N LEU A 66 -14.48 36.86 -2.85
CA LEU A 66 -13.58 37.22 -1.74
C LEU A 66 -12.46 36.19 -1.62
N ALA A 67 -11.47 36.46 -0.76
CA ALA A 67 -10.46 35.49 -0.39
C ALA A 67 -11.07 34.48 0.59
N TYR A 68 -11.24 33.23 0.17
CA TYR A 68 -11.88 32.20 1.01
C TYR A 68 -11.03 30.95 1.02
N PHE A 69 -10.31 30.73 2.11
CA PHE A 69 -9.42 29.58 2.27
C PHE A 69 -10.03 28.57 3.20
N LYS A 70 -9.79 27.29 2.91
CA LYS A 70 -10.21 26.17 3.73
C LYS A 70 -9.01 25.27 3.99
N LEU A 71 -8.79 24.94 5.26
CA LEU A 71 -7.96 23.81 5.66
C LEU A 71 -8.74 22.53 5.32
N GLU A 72 -8.25 21.77 4.34
CA GLU A 72 -8.87 20.53 3.90
C GLU A 72 -8.39 19.33 4.70
N ASP A 73 -7.09 19.32 5.04
CA ASP A 73 -6.45 18.18 5.69
C ASP A 73 -5.20 18.60 6.48
N VAL A 74 -4.82 17.75 7.43
CA VAL A 74 -3.63 17.88 8.28
C VAL A 74 -2.82 16.60 8.17
N ILE A 75 -1.62 16.71 7.62
CA ILE A 75 -0.71 15.58 7.47
C ILE A 75 0.37 15.71 8.53
N LEU A 76 0.55 14.65 9.31
CA LEU A 76 1.59 14.55 10.32
C LEU A 76 2.71 13.65 9.78
N GLU A 77 3.91 14.20 9.69
CA GLU A 77 5.11 13.46 9.28
C GLU A 77 6.03 13.26 10.49
N ASP A 78 6.16 12.02 10.93
CA ASP A 78 7.13 11.60 11.94
C ASP A 78 8.57 11.70 11.39
N ASN A 79 9.52 12.05 12.25
CA ASN A 79 10.89 12.36 11.83
C ASN A 79 11.64 11.13 11.29
N ASN A 80 11.35 9.94 11.82
CA ASN A 80 11.99 8.70 11.38
C ASN A 80 11.28 8.04 10.17
N LYS A 81 10.10 8.55 9.80
CA LYS A 81 9.23 8.11 8.69
C LYS A 81 8.81 6.64 8.78
N ASP A 82 8.70 6.11 9.98
CA ASP A 82 8.19 4.77 10.26
C ASP A 82 6.69 4.74 10.49
N GLY A 83 5.99 5.85 10.27
CA GLY A 83 4.52 5.97 10.29
C GLY A 83 3.90 5.86 11.67
N ARG A 84 4.72 5.81 12.73
CA ARG A 84 4.27 5.80 14.11
C ARG A 84 4.86 6.98 14.86
N ILE A 85 4.00 7.90 15.29
CA ILE A 85 4.41 9.00 16.15
C ILE A 85 4.65 8.45 17.57
N ALA A 86 5.92 8.30 17.94
CA ALA A 86 6.33 7.78 19.24
C ALA A 86 6.73 8.86 20.25
N ALA A 87 6.86 8.47 21.51
CA ALA A 87 7.43 9.32 22.55
C ALA A 87 8.88 9.73 22.22
N GLY A 88 9.23 10.99 22.48
CA GLY A 88 10.54 11.57 22.14
C GLY A 88 10.72 11.99 20.67
N GLU A 89 9.72 11.78 19.82
CA GLU A 89 9.83 12.05 18.39
C GLU A 89 9.41 13.48 18.01
N GLN A 90 10.16 14.08 17.07
CA GLN A 90 9.76 15.31 16.40
C GLN A 90 8.78 14.99 15.26
N VAL A 91 7.71 15.77 15.16
CA VAL A 91 6.69 15.65 14.11
C VAL A 91 6.61 16.96 13.34
N SER A 92 6.57 16.86 12.01
CA SER A 92 6.32 17.98 11.11
C SER A 92 4.86 17.99 10.66
N VAL A 93 4.20 19.15 10.74
CA VAL A 93 2.82 19.32 10.31
C VAL A 93 2.79 19.94 8.92
N LEU A 94 2.11 19.28 7.99
CA LEU A 94 1.79 19.80 6.66
C LEU A 94 0.28 20.05 6.57
N LEU A 95 -0.12 21.13 5.91
CA LEU A 95 -1.51 21.56 5.84
C LEU A 95 -1.96 21.63 4.39
N SER A 96 -3.01 20.89 4.05
CA SER A 96 -3.66 21.01 2.74
C SER A 96 -4.60 22.19 2.75
N VAL A 97 -4.26 23.24 2.01
CA VAL A 97 -5.03 24.49 1.98
C VAL A 97 -5.64 24.69 0.60
N ARG A 98 -6.95 24.90 0.53
CA ARG A 98 -7.66 25.23 -0.72
C ARG A 98 -8.13 26.66 -0.71
N ASN A 99 -7.90 27.38 -1.81
CA ASN A 99 -8.59 28.63 -2.08
C ASN A 99 -9.91 28.36 -2.83
N LEU A 100 -11.02 28.50 -2.12
CA LEU A 100 -12.38 28.36 -2.64
C LEU A 100 -12.95 29.67 -3.21
N GLY A 101 -12.26 30.80 -2.99
CA GLY A 101 -12.65 32.13 -3.42
C GLY A 101 -12.10 32.51 -4.81
N ARG A 102 -12.45 33.71 -5.26
CA ARG A 102 -11.96 34.29 -6.53
C ARG A 102 -10.72 35.18 -6.35
N LYS A 103 -10.43 35.59 -5.12
CA LYS A 103 -9.33 36.52 -4.83
C LYS A 103 -8.16 35.80 -4.17
N PRO A 104 -6.92 36.19 -4.48
CA PRO A 104 -5.75 35.79 -3.69
C PRO A 104 -5.76 36.52 -2.34
N LEU A 105 -4.84 36.12 -1.47
CA LEU A 105 -4.52 36.81 -0.22
C LEU A 105 -3.00 36.81 -0.06
N ASP A 106 -2.44 37.93 0.35
CA ASP A 106 -0.98 38.12 0.42
C ASP A 106 -0.38 37.46 1.66
N SER A 107 -1.10 37.53 2.79
CA SER A 107 -0.68 36.90 4.03
C SER A 107 -1.84 36.38 4.87
N ALA A 108 -1.55 35.35 5.66
CA ALA A 108 -2.43 34.81 6.68
C ALA A 108 -1.59 34.26 7.83
N SER A 109 -2.22 33.86 8.93
CA SER A 109 -1.57 33.19 10.04
C SER A 109 -2.27 31.88 10.35
N ILE A 110 -1.48 30.89 10.75
CA ILE A 110 -1.96 29.65 11.33
C ILE A 110 -1.72 29.73 12.84
N LYS A 111 -2.74 29.41 13.62
CA LYS A 111 -2.63 29.14 15.05
C LYS A 111 -3.10 27.73 15.35
N CYS A 112 -2.29 26.94 16.05
CA CYS A 112 -2.68 25.65 16.60
C CYS A 112 -2.74 25.73 18.12
N VAL A 113 -3.80 25.16 18.69
CA VAL A 113 -3.95 25.00 20.14
C VAL A 113 -4.23 23.53 20.46
N THR A 114 -3.57 23.02 21.49
CA THR A 114 -3.79 21.69 22.04
C THR A 114 -3.96 21.77 23.56
N ASP A 115 -4.76 20.88 24.10
CA ASP A 115 -4.93 20.67 25.54
C ASP A 115 -3.94 19.64 26.11
N SER A 116 -3.17 18.96 25.24
CA SER A 116 -2.18 17.99 25.66
C SER A 116 -0.95 18.63 26.31
N THR A 117 -0.52 18.06 27.43
CA THR A 117 0.75 18.39 28.08
C THR A 117 1.93 17.54 27.59
N PHE A 118 1.69 16.65 26.61
CA PHE A 118 2.72 15.75 26.07
C PHE A 118 3.45 16.30 24.85
N LEU A 119 3.17 17.54 24.45
CA LEU A 119 3.91 18.24 23.41
C LEU A 119 4.81 19.30 24.04
N ASP A 120 5.86 19.67 23.33
CA ASP A 120 6.82 20.71 23.73
C ASP A 120 6.17 22.10 23.95
N ASN A 121 5.04 22.38 23.29
CA ASN A 121 4.22 23.57 23.52
C ASN A 121 2.72 23.26 23.41
N THR A 122 1.89 24.09 24.02
CA THR A 122 0.42 24.01 23.91
C THR A 122 -0.17 24.92 22.83
N GLU A 123 0.62 25.89 22.36
CA GLU A 123 0.26 26.81 21.28
C GLU A 123 1.40 26.88 20.25
N PHE A 124 1.04 26.81 18.97
CA PHE A 124 1.95 26.98 17.85
C PHE A 124 1.39 28.05 16.91
N SER A 125 2.27 28.86 16.33
CA SER A 125 1.86 29.88 15.36
C SER A 125 2.83 29.96 14.19
N LEU A 126 2.32 30.30 13.02
CA LEU A 126 3.08 30.47 11.79
C LEU A 126 2.44 31.53 10.92
N ASP A 127 3.23 32.49 10.45
CA ASP A 127 2.81 33.45 9.44
C ASP A 127 3.07 32.90 8.02
N LEU A 128 2.07 33.02 7.16
CA LEU A 128 2.09 32.59 5.77
C LEU A 128 2.22 33.81 4.86
N ASN A 129 3.20 33.77 3.96
CA ASN A 129 3.42 34.78 2.92
C ASN A 129 3.10 34.27 1.51
N LYS A 130 2.65 33.01 1.42
CA LYS A 130 2.25 32.37 0.17
C LYS A 130 1.05 31.48 0.45
N LEU A 131 0.00 31.68 -0.33
CA LEU A 131 -1.25 30.93 -0.24
C LEU A 131 -1.68 30.45 -1.63
N PRO A 132 -2.50 29.39 -1.71
CA PRO A 132 -2.98 28.85 -2.96
C PRO A 132 -3.69 29.90 -3.82
N ALA A 133 -3.39 29.89 -5.13
CA ALA A 133 -4.12 30.69 -6.10
C ALA A 133 -5.61 30.29 -6.15
N PRO A 134 -6.52 31.17 -6.62
CA PRO A 134 -7.95 30.88 -6.72
C PRO A 134 -8.26 29.52 -7.38
N GLY A 135 -9.04 28.69 -6.68
CA GLY A 135 -9.43 27.35 -7.13
C GLY A 135 -8.36 26.26 -6.97
N LYS A 136 -7.16 26.57 -6.48
CA LYS A 136 -6.08 25.61 -6.26
C LYS A 136 -6.04 25.09 -4.83
N VAL A 137 -5.40 23.94 -4.68
CA VAL A 137 -4.97 23.35 -3.40
C VAL A 137 -3.46 23.34 -3.42
N GLU A 138 -2.84 23.77 -2.32
CA GLU A 138 -1.40 23.60 -2.11
C GLU A 138 -1.17 22.99 -0.73
N LEU A 139 -0.14 22.17 -0.62
CA LEU A 139 0.36 21.65 0.64
C LEU A 139 1.37 22.64 1.21
N ILE A 140 1.09 23.17 2.40
CA ILE A 140 1.89 24.20 3.06
C ILE A 140 2.61 23.58 4.25
N GLN A 141 3.89 23.91 4.43
CA GLN A 141 4.62 23.55 5.64
C GLN A 141 4.08 24.37 6.82
N GLY A 142 3.57 23.66 7.83
CA GLY A 142 3.07 24.24 9.06
C GLY A 142 4.18 24.37 10.11
N PHE A 143 3.85 23.99 11.35
CA PHE A 143 4.76 24.00 12.48
C PHE A 143 5.33 22.60 12.75
N LYS A 144 6.28 22.53 13.68
CA LYS A 144 6.82 21.28 14.21
C LYS A 144 6.55 21.23 15.71
N PHE A 145 6.41 20.04 16.24
CA PHE A 145 6.34 19.79 17.68
C PHE A 145 7.17 18.55 18.03
N THR A 146 7.53 18.42 19.29
CA THR A 146 8.20 17.23 19.82
C THR A 146 7.32 16.57 20.86
N VAL A 147 7.11 15.27 20.75
CA VAL A 147 6.39 14.48 21.75
C VAL A 147 7.33 14.23 22.94
N SER A 148 6.86 14.47 24.15
CA SER A 148 7.61 14.20 25.40
C SER A 148 8.05 12.73 25.46
N GLU A 149 9.24 12.48 26.03
CA GLU A 149 9.75 11.12 26.22
C GLU A 149 8.93 10.32 27.24
N GLU A 150 8.26 11.02 28.16
CA GLU A 150 7.40 10.45 29.19
C GLU A 150 5.96 10.23 28.72
N ALA A 151 5.65 10.55 27.46
CA ALA A 151 4.30 10.47 26.94
C ALA A 151 3.80 9.00 26.86
N PRO A 152 2.71 8.64 27.55
CA PRO A 152 2.24 7.26 27.57
C PRO A 152 1.71 6.82 26.18
N VAL A 153 2.02 5.60 25.79
CA VAL A 153 1.43 4.95 24.61
C VAL A 153 -0.11 4.95 24.72
N HIS A 154 -0.78 5.09 23.59
CA HIS A 154 -2.23 5.21 23.43
C HIS A 154 -2.86 6.49 23.98
N SER A 155 -2.05 7.46 24.41
CA SER A 155 -2.55 8.81 24.72
C SER A 155 -3.00 9.50 23.43
N GLU A 156 -4.24 10.00 23.41
CA GLU A 156 -4.78 10.79 22.32
C GLU A 156 -4.29 12.24 22.40
N ILE A 157 -3.87 12.80 21.27
CA ILE A 157 -3.47 14.19 21.13
C ILE A 157 -4.42 14.86 20.16
N SER A 158 -5.03 15.96 20.58
CA SER A 158 -5.93 16.79 19.76
C SER A 158 -5.27 18.10 19.38
N LEU A 159 -5.19 18.40 18.08
CA LEU A 159 -4.70 19.65 17.52
C LEU A 159 -5.86 20.43 16.90
N ASN A 160 -6.14 21.63 17.42
CA ASN A 160 -7.12 22.56 16.83
C ASN A 160 -6.38 23.64 16.05
N ILE A 161 -6.37 23.52 14.72
CA ILE A 161 -5.59 24.37 13.82
C ILE A 161 -6.54 25.34 13.13
N THR A 162 -6.27 26.64 13.26
CA THR A 162 -7.07 27.72 12.68
C THR A 162 -6.21 28.55 11.74
N LEU A 163 -6.67 28.71 10.50
CA LEU A 163 -6.15 29.67 9.54
C LEU A 163 -6.99 30.95 9.62
N SER A 164 -6.34 32.07 9.88
CA SER A 164 -6.96 33.40 10.05
C SER A 164 -6.17 34.47 9.28
N GLY A 165 -6.79 35.59 8.96
CA GLY A 165 -6.15 36.69 8.25
C GLY A 165 -7.09 37.88 8.08
N GLU A 166 -6.55 39.04 7.68
CA GLU A 166 -7.39 40.22 7.48
C GLU A 166 -8.44 39.98 6.37
N GLY A 167 -9.72 40.12 6.69
CA GLY A 167 -10.82 39.89 5.76
C GLY A 167 -11.05 38.42 5.39
N LEU A 168 -10.34 37.49 6.03
CA LEU A 168 -10.51 36.04 5.87
C LEU A 168 -11.44 35.51 6.96
N PRO A 169 -12.54 34.80 6.61
CA PRO A 169 -13.25 33.99 7.58
C PRO A 169 -12.35 32.87 8.11
N ASP A 170 -12.28 32.71 9.42
CA ASP A 170 -11.47 31.67 10.04
C ASP A 170 -11.84 30.29 9.50
N SER A 171 -10.82 29.50 9.19
CA SER A 171 -10.95 28.09 8.84
C SER A 171 -10.27 27.25 9.91
N THR A 172 -11.07 26.58 10.74
CA THR A 172 -10.57 25.67 11.78
C THR A 172 -10.75 24.21 11.36
N ILE A 173 -9.73 23.39 11.58
CA ILE A 173 -9.77 21.94 11.45
C ILE A 173 -9.23 21.32 12.74
N LYS A 174 -9.84 20.21 13.18
CA LYS A 174 -9.35 19.39 14.28
C LYS A 174 -8.64 18.17 13.70
N SER A 175 -7.41 17.94 14.13
CA SER A 175 -6.66 16.71 13.83
C SER A 175 -6.38 15.97 15.13
N THR A 176 -6.43 14.64 15.10
CA THR A 176 -6.15 13.79 16.27
C THR A 176 -5.19 12.69 15.89
N PHE A 177 -4.27 12.34 16.80
CA PHE A 177 -3.42 11.17 16.66
C PHE A 177 -3.20 10.52 18.02
N TYR A 178 -2.76 9.26 18.02
CA TYR A 178 -2.39 8.53 19.22
C TYR A 178 -0.88 8.36 19.29
N ILE A 179 -0.30 8.52 20.48
CA ILE A 179 1.10 8.16 20.71
C ILE A 179 1.23 6.64 20.61
N LYS A 180 2.16 6.17 19.80
CA LYS A 180 2.39 4.75 19.54
C LYS A 180 3.72 4.29 20.10
N GLU A 181 3.87 2.98 20.23
CA GLU A 181 5.19 2.38 20.34
C GLU A 181 5.98 2.62 19.04
N PRO A 182 7.28 2.93 19.13
CA PRO A 182 8.14 2.96 17.95
C PRO A 182 8.00 1.68 17.15
N PHE A 183 8.05 1.77 15.81
CA PHE A 183 8.03 0.54 15.03
C PHE A 183 9.28 -0.28 15.35
N ALA A 184 9.10 -1.50 15.86
CA ALA A 184 10.18 -2.42 16.18
C ALA A 184 10.14 -3.62 15.24
N SER A 185 11.22 -3.84 14.51
CA SER A 185 11.39 -5.04 13.68
C SER A 185 11.90 -6.18 14.56
N THR A 186 11.01 -7.07 14.99
CA THR A 186 11.35 -8.22 15.85
C THR A 186 11.37 -9.53 15.08
N GLY A 187 10.71 -9.57 13.92
CA GLY A 187 10.69 -10.71 12.99
C GLY A 187 11.54 -10.49 11.74
N TYR A 188 11.71 -11.56 10.97
CA TYR A 188 12.28 -11.52 9.61
C TYR A 188 11.18 -11.45 8.53
N ALA A 189 9.92 -11.26 8.93
CA ALA A 189 8.77 -11.15 8.06
C ALA A 189 7.91 -9.96 8.49
N LEU A 190 7.37 -9.21 7.53
CA LEU A 190 6.37 -8.18 7.77
C LEU A 190 5.04 -8.60 7.13
N LEU A 191 3.98 -8.72 7.92
CA LEU A 191 2.62 -8.87 7.43
C LEU A 191 1.98 -7.48 7.29
N VAL A 192 1.69 -7.07 6.06
CA VAL A 192 0.98 -5.83 5.74
C VAL A 192 -0.47 -6.16 5.45
N ILE A 193 -1.36 -5.75 6.35
CA ILE A 193 -2.81 -5.91 6.25
C ILE A 193 -3.47 -4.57 5.92
N THR A 194 -4.60 -4.62 5.22
CA THR A 194 -5.39 -3.44 4.92
C THR A 194 -6.13 -2.93 6.16
N ASP A 195 -6.73 -3.84 6.93
CA ASP A 195 -7.53 -3.54 8.12
C ASP A 195 -7.45 -4.73 9.11
N HIS A 196 -6.94 -4.50 10.32
CA HIS A 196 -6.87 -5.52 11.37
C HIS A 196 -8.23 -6.09 11.79
N PHE A 197 -9.32 -5.34 11.63
CA PHE A 197 -10.66 -5.83 11.95
C PHE A 197 -11.32 -6.62 10.81
N SER A 198 -10.66 -6.72 9.65
CA SER A 198 -11.16 -7.55 8.57
C SER A 198 -11.16 -9.04 8.95
N PRO A 199 -12.12 -9.84 8.44
CA PRO A 199 -12.14 -11.29 8.68
C PRO A 199 -10.88 -12.03 8.19
N ALA A 200 -10.13 -11.44 7.25
CA ALA A 200 -8.90 -12.01 6.71
C ALA A 200 -7.71 -11.91 7.68
N SER A 201 -7.63 -10.82 8.44
CA SER A 201 -6.52 -10.52 9.36
C SER A 201 -6.21 -11.64 10.36
N PRO A 202 -7.18 -12.18 11.12
CA PRO A 202 -6.89 -13.30 12.03
C PRO A 202 -6.47 -14.57 11.29
N VAL A 203 -7.02 -14.82 10.09
CA VAL A 203 -6.66 -16.00 9.28
C VAL A 203 -5.20 -15.90 8.82
N LEU A 204 -4.80 -14.77 8.24
CA LEU A 204 -3.41 -14.53 7.79
C LEU A 204 -2.40 -14.67 8.93
N GLN A 205 -2.71 -14.10 10.10
CA GLN A 205 -1.86 -14.22 11.29
C GLN A 205 -1.73 -15.68 11.73
N GLN A 206 -2.83 -16.44 11.78
CA GLN A 206 -2.81 -17.87 12.11
C GLN A 206 -2.01 -18.70 11.10
N MET A 207 -2.06 -18.36 9.81
CA MET A 207 -1.27 -19.04 8.77
C MET A 207 0.23 -18.90 9.03
N LEU A 208 0.69 -17.68 9.30
CA LEU A 208 2.10 -17.39 9.60
C LEU A 208 2.53 -18.07 10.90
N GLN A 209 1.73 -17.96 11.96
CA GLN A 209 2.00 -18.60 13.25
C GLN A 209 2.09 -20.13 13.11
N GLY A 210 1.12 -20.76 12.43
CA GLY A 210 1.09 -22.20 12.21
C GLY A 210 2.23 -22.70 11.31
N ALA A 211 2.75 -21.85 10.42
CA ALA A 211 3.95 -22.12 9.64
C ALA A 211 5.25 -21.94 10.44
N GLY A 212 5.19 -21.43 11.68
CA GLY A 212 6.35 -21.13 12.51
C GLY A 212 7.09 -19.85 12.11
N VAL A 213 6.45 -18.97 11.34
CA VAL A 213 7.02 -17.70 10.92
C VAL A 213 6.89 -16.69 12.06
N LYS A 214 7.99 -16.07 12.46
CA LYS A 214 7.99 -14.87 13.31
C LYS A 214 7.83 -13.64 12.42
N PHE A 215 6.80 -12.85 12.66
CA PHE A 215 6.46 -11.68 11.86
C PHE A 215 6.07 -10.49 12.73
N ASP A 216 6.29 -9.31 12.18
CA ASP A 216 5.70 -8.07 12.67
C ASP A 216 4.48 -7.72 11.80
N THR A 217 3.58 -6.86 12.30
CA THR A 217 2.37 -6.44 11.57
C THR A 217 2.39 -4.95 11.28
N TRP A 218 1.99 -4.60 10.06
CA TRP A 218 1.68 -3.24 9.63
C TRP A 218 0.22 -3.17 9.22
N ASP A 219 -0.57 -2.36 9.91
CA ASP A 219 -1.98 -2.16 9.57
C ASP A 219 -2.14 -0.82 8.83
N ARG A 220 -2.59 -0.85 7.58
CA ARG A 220 -2.75 0.36 6.77
C ARG A 220 -3.81 1.32 7.31
N VAL A 221 -4.84 0.83 8.02
CA VAL A 221 -5.85 1.69 8.66
C VAL A 221 -5.24 2.47 9.82
N PHE A 222 -4.36 1.84 10.60
CA PHE A 222 -3.81 2.46 11.80
C PHE A 222 -2.45 3.12 11.59
N ASP A 223 -1.53 2.45 10.92
CA ASP A 223 -0.15 2.88 10.66
C ASP A 223 -0.01 3.69 9.37
N GLY A 224 -1.08 3.74 8.55
CA GLY A 224 -1.10 4.47 7.29
C GLY A 224 -0.43 3.71 6.14
N GLU A 225 -0.17 4.43 5.05
CA GLU A 225 0.47 3.85 3.87
C GLU A 225 1.83 3.24 4.18
N LEU A 226 2.13 2.12 3.52
CA LEU A 226 3.40 1.42 3.69
C LEU A 226 4.59 2.30 3.30
N ARG A 227 5.49 2.58 4.26
CA ARG A 227 6.64 3.48 4.07
C ARG A 227 7.91 2.75 3.60
N PRO A 228 8.72 3.36 2.70
CA PRO A 228 10.01 2.81 2.30
C PRO A 228 10.97 2.55 3.48
N GLU A 229 10.93 3.37 4.52
CA GLU A 229 11.77 3.26 5.72
C GLU A 229 11.44 2.01 6.53
N VAL A 230 10.18 1.61 6.58
CA VAL A 230 9.73 0.36 7.19
C VAL A 230 10.18 -0.82 6.34
N LEU A 231 9.93 -0.78 5.03
CA LEU A 231 10.35 -1.83 4.08
C LEU A 231 11.86 -2.10 4.13
N LYS A 232 12.69 -1.06 4.24
CA LYS A 232 14.16 -1.19 4.35
C LYS A 232 14.59 -2.07 5.53
N ARG A 233 13.85 -2.08 6.64
CA ARG A 233 14.14 -2.92 7.81
C ARG A 233 13.98 -4.42 7.50
N TYR A 234 13.23 -4.77 6.46
CA TYR A 234 12.98 -6.15 6.02
C TYR A 234 13.79 -6.57 4.79
N LEU A 235 14.86 -5.84 4.43
CA LEU A 235 15.76 -6.25 3.34
C LEU A 235 16.46 -7.60 3.61
N ASN A 236 16.73 -7.92 4.87
CA ASN A 236 17.25 -9.24 5.29
C ASN A 236 16.13 -10.25 5.61
N GLY A 237 14.88 -9.84 5.41
CA GLY A 237 13.68 -10.63 5.65
C GLY A 237 12.80 -10.72 4.41
N TRP A 238 11.49 -10.68 4.60
CA TRP A 238 10.50 -10.62 3.53
C TRP A 238 9.23 -9.90 3.97
N VAL A 239 8.41 -9.50 3.01
CA VAL A 239 7.18 -8.74 3.23
C VAL A 239 6.03 -9.46 2.55
N LEU A 240 4.92 -9.65 3.26
CA LEU A 240 3.65 -10.16 2.76
C LEU A 240 2.67 -9.00 2.72
N VAL A 241 2.29 -8.56 1.53
CA VAL A 241 1.31 -7.50 1.31
C VAL A 241 0.00 -8.10 0.84
N THR A 242 -1.07 -7.75 1.54
CA THR A 242 -2.42 -8.24 1.24
C THR A 242 -3.31 -7.10 0.73
N SER A 243 -4.18 -7.41 -0.23
CA SER A 243 -5.27 -6.53 -0.68
C SER A 243 -6.58 -7.30 -0.65
N GLN A 244 -7.61 -6.73 -0.05
CA GLN A 244 -8.85 -7.44 0.25
C GLN A 244 -9.93 -7.26 -0.82
N ASP A 245 -9.91 -6.13 -1.53
CA ASP A 245 -10.79 -5.84 -2.67
C ASP A 245 -10.23 -4.68 -3.53
N SER A 246 -11.01 -4.27 -4.54
CA SER A 246 -10.67 -3.22 -5.49
C SER A 246 -11.11 -1.80 -5.10
N THR A 247 -11.59 -1.55 -3.86
CA THR A 247 -11.85 -0.17 -3.44
C THR A 247 -10.54 0.61 -3.23
N PRO A 248 -10.56 1.94 -3.38
CA PRO A 248 -9.37 2.77 -3.16
C PRO A 248 -8.73 2.57 -1.77
N GLU A 249 -9.53 2.29 -0.74
CA GLU A 249 -9.07 2.10 0.63
C GLU A 249 -8.38 0.75 0.86
N GLN A 250 -8.73 -0.28 0.09
CA GLN A 250 -8.17 -1.64 0.21
C GLN A 250 -7.11 -1.94 -0.85
N SER A 251 -7.10 -1.18 -1.94
CA SER A 251 -6.09 -1.25 -3.01
C SER A 251 -4.78 -0.57 -2.59
N LEU A 252 -3.68 -0.88 -3.28
CA LEU A 252 -2.39 -0.21 -3.10
C LEU A 252 -2.39 1.15 -3.80
N SER A 253 -1.90 2.19 -3.11
CA SER A 253 -1.69 3.52 -3.71
C SER A 253 -0.47 3.54 -4.65
N GLU A 254 -0.35 4.59 -5.46
CA GLU A 254 0.81 4.77 -6.36
C GLU A 254 2.11 4.92 -5.54
N GLU A 255 2.03 5.59 -4.39
CA GLU A 255 3.12 5.77 -3.43
C GLU A 255 3.57 4.42 -2.85
N GLU A 256 2.62 3.57 -2.45
CA GLU A 256 2.93 2.22 -1.94
C GLU A 256 3.54 1.33 -3.02
N LEU A 257 3.01 1.37 -4.25
CA LEU A 257 3.59 0.65 -5.38
C LEU A 257 5.01 1.11 -5.68
N SER A 258 5.28 2.42 -5.59
CA SER A 258 6.62 2.99 -5.73
C SER A 258 7.58 2.55 -4.61
N ALA A 259 7.08 2.47 -3.37
CA ALA A 259 7.82 1.96 -2.22
C ALA A 259 8.17 0.47 -2.38
N LEU A 260 7.22 -0.35 -2.83
CA LEU A 260 7.43 -1.77 -3.12
C LEU A 260 8.39 -1.98 -4.30
N ASP A 261 8.25 -1.18 -5.36
CA ASP A 261 9.18 -1.20 -6.50
C ASP A 261 10.62 -0.90 -6.05
N SER A 262 10.78 0.09 -5.18
CA SER A 262 12.08 0.45 -4.60
C SER A 262 12.63 -0.64 -3.70
N PHE A 263 11.79 -1.27 -2.87
CA PHE A 263 12.17 -2.40 -2.03
C PHE A 263 12.70 -3.58 -2.87
N LEU A 264 12.03 -3.91 -3.98
CA LEU A 264 12.46 -4.95 -4.91
C LEU A 264 13.74 -4.56 -5.67
N LYS A 265 13.93 -3.30 -6.03
CA LYS A 265 15.21 -2.80 -6.62
C LYS A 265 16.39 -2.91 -5.65
N SER A 266 16.13 -2.90 -4.35
CA SER A 266 17.15 -3.18 -3.33
C SER A 266 17.30 -4.69 -3.03
N GLY A 267 16.68 -5.56 -3.82
CA GLY A 267 16.77 -7.01 -3.67
C GLY A 267 15.81 -7.59 -2.64
N GLY A 268 14.79 -6.83 -2.22
CA GLY A 268 13.78 -7.25 -1.27
C GLY A 268 13.04 -8.54 -1.69
N ARG A 269 12.30 -9.11 -0.75
CA ARG A 269 11.55 -10.36 -0.94
C ARG A 269 10.08 -10.09 -0.64
N LEU A 270 9.21 -10.21 -1.64
CA LEU A 270 7.80 -9.79 -1.56
C LEU A 270 6.85 -10.93 -1.90
N VAL A 271 5.85 -11.15 -1.06
CA VAL A 271 4.62 -11.84 -1.42
C VAL A 271 3.54 -10.78 -1.59
N LEU A 272 2.91 -10.73 -2.75
CA LEU A 272 1.75 -9.90 -3.01
C LEU A 272 0.56 -10.83 -3.26
N ASN A 273 -0.47 -10.75 -2.42
CA ASN A 273 -1.66 -11.57 -2.57
C ASN A 273 -2.93 -10.79 -2.32
N GLY A 274 -4.02 -11.22 -2.94
CA GLY A 274 -5.29 -10.59 -2.69
C GLY A 274 -6.29 -10.82 -3.80
N GLN A 275 -7.54 -10.57 -3.47
CA GLN A 275 -8.60 -10.44 -4.46
C GLN A 275 -8.37 -9.21 -5.33
N ASP A 276 -8.78 -9.28 -6.59
CA ASP A 276 -8.75 -8.17 -7.56
C ASP A 276 -7.36 -7.54 -7.81
N ILE A 277 -6.26 -8.10 -7.29
CA ILE A 277 -4.92 -7.49 -7.49
C ILE A 277 -4.55 -7.46 -8.97
N GLY A 278 -4.87 -8.51 -9.73
CA GLY A 278 -4.62 -8.53 -11.16
C GLY A 278 -5.41 -7.44 -11.87
N PHE A 279 -6.68 -7.29 -11.50
CA PHE A 279 -7.58 -6.27 -12.03
C PHE A 279 -7.10 -4.85 -11.67
N VAL A 280 -6.81 -4.56 -10.40
CA VAL A 280 -6.38 -3.24 -9.92
C VAL A 280 -5.06 -2.82 -10.59
N LEU A 281 -4.11 -3.74 -10.72
CA LEU A 281 -2.78 -3.47 -11.27
C LEU A 281 -2.67 -3.66 -12.79
N ARG A 282 -3.77 -3.92 -13.50
CA ARG A 282 -3.75 -4.30 -14.94
C ARG A 282 -3.07 -3.28 -15.86
N GLU A 283 -3.15 -1.99 -15.51
CA GLU A 283 -2.49 -0.90 -16.26
C GLU A 283 -1.17 -0.45 -15.60
N SER A 284 -0.80 -1.05 -14.46
CA SER A 284 0.42 -0.68 -13.74
C SER A 284 1.64 -1.36 -14.35
N ASP A 285 2.68 -0.56 -14.58
CA ASP A 285 4.01 -1.06 -14.95
C ASP A 285 4.58 -2.03 -13.89
N PHE A 286 4.12 -1.93 -12.63
CA PHE A 286 4.53 -2.86 -11.58
C PHE A 286 4.15 -4.31 -11.92
N LEU A 287 2.91 -4.56 -12.39
CA LEU A 287 2.45 -5.90 -12.75
C LEU A 287 3.23 -6.47 -13.94
N ARG A 288 3.38 -5.67 -15.00
CA ARG A 288 4.03 -6.11 -16.23
C ARG A 288 5.54 -6.23 -16.11
N ASN A 289 6.20 -5.24 -15.51
CA ASN A 289 7.66 -5.14 -15.53
C ASN A 289 8.30 -5.77 -14.28
N ARG A 290 7.64 -5.68 -13.11
CA ARG A 290 8.18 -6.20 -11.85
C ARG A 290 7.60 -7.56 -11.46
N CYS A 291 6.29 -7.78 -11.56
CA CYS A 291 5.72 -9.12 -11.37
C CYS A 291 5.94 -10.04 -12.57
N LYS A 292 6.28 -9.47 -13.74
CA LYS A 292 6.43 -10.18 -15.03
C LYS A 292 5.19 -10.98 -15.41
N VAL A 293 4.04 -10.32 -15.31
CA VAL A 293 2.72 -10.92 -15.53
C VAL A 293 1.88 -10.00 -16.41
N ARG A 294 0.99 -10.59 -17.22
CA ARG A 294 -0.06 -9.87 -17.94
C ARG A 294 -1.43 -10.24 -17.38
N PHE A 295 -2.28 -9.25 -17.16
CA PHE A 295 -3.67 -9.47 -16.82
C PHE A 295 -4.46 -10.10 -17.98
N VAL A 296 -5.30 -11.09 -17.70
CA VAL A 296 -6.12 -11.78 -18.71
C VAL A 296 -7.59 -11.41 -18.54
N GLN A 297 -8.16 -11.64 -17.36
CA GLN A 297 -9.55 -11.34 -17.07
C GLN A 297 -9.83 -11.19 -15.57
N ASP A 298 -10.87 -10.43 -15.29
CA ASP A 298 -11.48 -10.28 -13.96
C ASP A 298 -12.54 -11.36 -13.76
N ASP A 299 -12.56 -11.92 -12.56
CA ASP A 299 -13.52 -12.91 -12.08
C ASP A 299 -13.64 -14.13 -13.02
N VAL A 300 -12.79 -15.12 -12.82
CA VAL A 300 -12.84 -16.43 -13.51
C VAL A 300 -14.07 -17.23 -13.08
N ASN A 301 -14.68 -16.90 -11.93
CA ASN A 301 -15.70 -17.70 -11.25
C ASN A 301 -15.35 -19.19 -11.13
N VAL A 302 -14.09 -19.46 -10.76
CA VAL A 302 -13.57 -20.78 -10.41
C VAL A 302 -12.89 -20.66 -9.05
N HIS A 303 -13.41 -21.38 -8.05
CA HIS A 303 -12.99 -21.29 -6.64
C HIS A 303 -12.22 -22.52 -6.18
N VAL A 304 -11.60 -23.22 -7.13
CA VAL A 304 -10.66 -24.31 -6.87
C VAL A 304 -9.40 -24.03 -7.68
N VAL A 305 -8.26 -24.09 -6.99
CA VAL A 305 -6.93 -23.91 -7.59
C VAL A 305 -6.03 -25.07 -7.24
N SER A 306 -5.04 -25.39 -8.08
CA SER A 306 -3.98 -26.35 -7.75
C SER A 306 -2.59 -25.78 -7.87
N GLY A 307 -1.70 -26.35 -7.06
CA GLY A 307 -0.26 -26.23 -7.24
C GLY A 307 0.19 -26.66 -8.64
N SER A 308 1.14 -25.94 -9.21
CA SER A 308 1.80 -26.29 -10.47
C SER A 308 3.31 -26.23 -10.33
N ASN A 309 4.02 -26.95 -11.21
CA ASN A 309 5.49 -27.01 -11.22
C ASN A 309 6.09 -27.43 -9.87
N GLY A 310 5.41 -28.33 -9.15
CA GLY A 310 5.84 -28.88 -7.88
C GLY A 310 5.54 -27.99 -6.66
N PHE A 311 5.06 -26.76 -6.86
CA PHE A 311 4.66 -25.90 -5.76
C PHE A 311 3.46 -26.51 -5.02
N ALA A 312 3.49 -26.45 -3.69
CA ALA A 312 2.47 -27.02 -2.81
C ALA A 312 2.11 -28.50 -3.14
N GLY A 313 3.09 -29.27 -3.62
CA GLY A 313 2.92 -30.68 -3.98
C GLY A 313 1.91 -30.95 -5.10
N ASN A 314 1.59 -29.94 -5.91
CA ASN A 314 0.50 -29.96 -6.90
C ASN A 314 -0.88 -30.32 -6.30
N GLN A 315 -1.10 -30.01 -5.02
CA GLN A 315 -2.38 -30.24 -4.37
C GLN A 315 -3.44 -29.25 -4.83
N SER A 316 -4.72 -29.64 -4.73
CA SER A 316 -5.87 -28.77 -4.97
C SER A 316 -6.34 -28.10 -3.68
N PHE A 317 -6.77 -26.85 -3.80
CA PHE A 317 -7.21 -25.97 -2.73
C PHE A 317 -8.55 -25.34 -3.12
N GLN A 318 -9.53 -25.45 -2.24
CA GLN A 318 -10.78 -24.71 -2.38
C GLN A 318 -10.63 -23.35 -1.70
N ILE A 319 -10.91 -22.28 -2.44
CA ILE A 319 -10.74 -20.87 -1.99
C ILE A 319 -12.07 -20.23 -1.61
N PHE A 320 -12.98 -21.03 -1.05
CA PHE A 320 -14.32 -20.63 -0.62
C PHE A 320 -14.80 -21.49 0.57
N GLY A 321 -15.52 -20.88 1.50
CA GLY A 321 -16.13 -21.54 2.66
C GLY A 321 -15.13 -22.06 3.69
N GLY A 322 -15.52 -23.13 4.40
CA GLY A 322 -14.70 -23.81 5.41
C GLY A 322 -14.27 -22.90 6.57
N ASP A 323 -13.02 -23.04 7.01
CA ASP A 323 -12.42 -22.23 8.07
C ASP A 323 -11.50 -21.10 7.53
N GLY A 324 -11.60 -20.79 6.23
CA GLY A 324 -10.90 -19.69 5.59
C GLY A 324 -11.61 -18.35 5.79
N ALA A 325 -11.02 -17.27 5.29
CA ALA A 325 -11.60 -15.93 5.38
C ALA A 325 -12.90 -15.77 4.57
N ASN A 326 -13.15 -16.70 3.63
CA ASN A 326 -14.34 -16.76 2.80
C ASN A 326 -14.62 -15.44 2.05
N ASN A 327 -13.58 -14.78 1.54
CA ASN A 327 -13.60 -13.41 0.99
C ASN A 327 -13.19 -13.33 -0.49
N GLN A 328 -13.15 -14.47 -1.21
CA GLN A 328 -12.68 -14.54 -2.59
C GLN A 328 -13.85 -14.61 -3.58
N LYS A 329 -14.51 -13.48 -3.83
CA LYS A 329 -15.63 -13.32 -4.77
C LYS A 329 -15.24 -13.24 -6.23
N TRP A 330 -14.11 -12.56 -6.52
CA TRP A 330 -13.71 -12.22 -7.88
C TRP A 330 -12.26 -12.68 -8.12
N PRO A 331 -12.05 -13.96 -8.44
CA PRO A 331 -10.72 -14.50 -8.75
C PRO A 331 -10.20 -13.98 -10.08
N ASP A 332 -8.97 -13.47 -10.14
CA ASP A 332 -8.37 -12.90 -11.36
C ASP A 332 -7.50 -13.92 -12.10
N GLU A 333 -7.63 -13.99 -13.43
CA GLU A 333 -6.70 -14.76 -14.28
C GLU A 333 -5.57 -13.89 -14.80
N ILE A 334 -4.37 -14.45 -14.76
CA ILE A 334 -3.15 -13.84 -15.28
C ILE A 334 -2.38 -14.80 -16.21
N ASP A 335 -1.48 -14.24 -17.01
CA ASP A 335 -0.50 -15.01 -17.80
C ASP A 335 0.93 -14.62 -17.41
N PRO A 336 1.82 -15.59 -17.15
CA PRO A 336 3.23 -15.32 -16.88
C PRO A 336 3.95 -14.81 -18.13
N LEU A 337 4.85 -13.84 -17.94
CA LEU A 337 5.82 -13.39 -18.93
C LEU A 337 7.19 -14.05 -18.67
N ALA A 338 8.14 -13.84 -19.59
CA ALA A 338 9.46 -14.45 -19.50
C ALA A 338 10.17 -14.16 -18.16
N GLY A 339 10.49 -15.21 -17.42
CA GLY A 339 11.15 -15.14 -16.11
C GLY A 339 10.21 -15.33 -14.91
N ALA A 340 8.89 -15.22 -15.10
CA ALA A 340 7.91 -15.66 -14.10
C ALA A 340 7.55 -17.13 -14.34
N GLU A 341 7.52 -17.92 -13.27
CA GLU A 341 7.13 -19.33 -13.30
C GLU A 341 5.72 -19.47 -12.70
N PRO A 342 4.75 -20.06 -13.41
CA PRO A 342 3.42 -20.32 -12.85
C PRO A 342 3.50 -21.36 -11.74
N ILE A 343 2.88 -21.09 -10.59
CA ILE A 343 2.89 -21.95 -9.41
C ILE A 343 1.49 -22.34 -8.92
N ILE A 344 0.45 -21.61 -9.34
CA ILE A 344 -0.94 -21.93 -9.04
C ILE A 344 -1.79 -21.74 -10.30
N LYS A 345 -2.74 -22.65 -10.54
CA LYS A 345 -3.72 -22.57 -11.62
C LYS A 345 -5.15 -22.85 -11.15
N TYR A 346 -6.12 -22.22 -11.77
CA TYR A 346 -7.54 -22.54 -11.62
C TYR A 346 -7.87 -23.91 -12.23
N GLU A 347 -8.80 -24.63 -11.60
CA GLU A 347 -9.29 -25.93 -12.06
C GLU A 347 -10.70 -25.82 -12.66
N GLU A 348 -10.78 -25.67 -13.99
CA GLU A 348 -12.06 -25.54 -14.72
C GLU A 348 -13.04 -26.68 -14.41
N GLY A 349 -12.53 -27.90 -14.26
CA GLY A 349 -13.33 -29.10 -14.00
C GLY A 349 -13.89 -29.20 -12.57
N ALA A 350 -13.39 -28.39 -11.65
CA ALA A 350 -13.77 -28.38 -10.24
C ALA A 350 -14.67 -27.18 -9.89
N ARG A 351 -15.41 -26.64 -10.87
CA ARG A 351 -16.29 -25.49 -10.69
C ARG A 351 -17.44 -25.80 -9.74
N ASP A 352 -17.17 -25.65 -8.45
CA ASP A 352 -18.19 -25.58 -7.42
C ASP A 352 -19.06 -24.35 -7.67
N LYS A 353 -20.37 -24.49 -7.48
CA LYS A 353 -21.31 -23.36 -7.51
C LYS A 353 -21.21 -22.59 -6.19
N ALA A 354 -20.07 -21.95 -5.94
CA ALA A 354 -19.98 -20.98 -4.87
C ALA A 354 -20.91 -19.80 -5.24
N ASP A 355 -21.89 -19.50 -4.38
CA ASP A 355 -22.70 -18.29 -4.51
C ASP A 355 -21.93 -17.16 -3.83
N ASP A 356 -21.57 -16.13 -4.59
CA ASP A 356 -20.85 -14.96 -4.13
C ASP A 356 -21.63 -14.17 -3.04
N ARG A 357 -22.92 -14.46 -2.83
CA ARG A 357 -23.70 -14.00 -1.66
C ARG A 357 -23.33 -14.69 -0.35
N GLU A 358 -22.75 -15.88 -0.41
CA GLU A 358 -22.28 -16.65 0.75
C GLU A 358 -20.86 -16.25 1.17
N MET A 359 -20.22 -15.35 0.42
CA MET A 359 -18.88 -14.84 0.69
C MET A 359 -18.91 -13.53 1.45
N ASN A 360 -17.93 -13.37 2.34
CA ASN A 360 -17.65 -12.15 3.09
C ASN A 360 -17.18 -11.02 2.16
N GLY A 361 -17.37 -9.80 2.64
CA GLY A 361 -16.96 -8.60 1.93
C GLY A 361 -18.07 -7.93 1.14
N PRO A 362 -17.82 -6.73 0.64
CA PRO A 362 -18.78 -5.96 -0.14
C PRO A 362 -19.19 -6.65 -1.46
N ASN A 363 -20.29 -6.22 -2.08
CA ASN A 363 -20.71 -6.63 -3.42
C ASN A 363 -20.51 -5.46 -4.39
N HIS A 364 -19.29 -5.33 -4.91
CA HIS A 364 -18.91 -4.22 -5.78
C HIS A 364 -19.27 -4.43 -7.25
N LYS A 365 -19.39 -5.69 -7.67
CA LYS A 365 -19.61 -6.08 -9.05
C LYS A 365 -20.77 -7.09 -9.09
N PRO A 366 -21.60 -7.10 -10.15
CA PRO A 366 -22.57 -8.17 -10.35
C PRO A 366 -21.82 -9.50 -10.57
N GLY A 367 -22.09 -10.49 -9.73
CA GLY A 367 -21.61 -11.85 -9.91
C GLY A 367 -22.01 -12.46 -11.24
N ALA A 368 -21.22 -13.39 -11.75
CA ALA A 368 -21.50 -14.07 -13.01
C ALA A 368 -21.60 -15.59 -12.82
N LEU A 369 -22.80 -16.15 -12.99
CA LEU A 369 -23.00 -17.61 -13.04
C LEU A 369 -22.28 -18.30 -14.21
N SER A 370 -21.76 -17.54 -15.18
CA SER A 370 -21.05 -18.03 -16.36
C SER A 370 -19.71 -17.33 -16.55
N ARG A 371 -18.62 -17.82 -15.94
CA ARG A 371 -17.22 -17.50 -16.25
C ARG A 371 -16.33 -18.72 -15.98
N GLY A 372 -15.24 -18.82 -16.73
CA GLY A 372 -14.27 -19.92 -16.74
C GLY A 372 -12.96 -19.42 -17.32
N ILE A 373 -11.95 -20.28 -17.37
CA ILE A 373 -10.60 -19.95 -17.81
C ILE A 373 -10.59 -19.49 -19.28
N LYS A 374 -9.95 -18.35 -19.56
CA LYS A 374 -9.82 -17.77 -20.91
C LYS A 374 -8.46 -18.02 -21.55
N SER A 375 -7.40 -18.19 -20.77
CA SER A 375 -6.02 -18.34 -21.25
C SER A 375 -5.32 -19.48 -20.49
N SER A 376 -4.23 -19.19 -19.77
CA SER A 376 -3.41 -20.20 -19.11
C SER A 376 -4.03 -20.75 -17.82
N GLY A 377 -5.06 -20.10 -17.28
CA GLY A 377 -5.66 -20.41 -15.99
C GLY A 377 -4.75 -20.10 -14.81
N VAL A 378 -3.65 -19.37 -14.99
CA VAL A 378 -2.70 -19.09 -13.91
C VAL A 378 -3.31 -18.09 -12.92
N ALA A 379 -3.21 -18.44 -11.63
CA ALA A 379 -3.67 -17.62 -10.50
C ALA A 379 -2.50 -17.21 -9.59
N GLY A 380 -1.29 -17.73 -9.84
CA GLY A 380 -0.11 -17.32 -9.09
C GLY A 380 1.20 -17.67 -9.78
N VAL A 381 2.19 -16.81 -9.56
CA VAL A 381 3.55 -16.94 -10.12
C VAL A 381 4.61 -16.74 -9.03
N LYS A 382 5.80 -17.30 -9.26
CA LYS A 382 7.03 -16.94 -8.53
C LYS A 382 8.10 -16.41 -9.50
N LEU A 383 9.01 -15.60 -8.98
CA LEU A 383 10.07 -14.94 -9.74
C LEU A 383 11.36 -14.83 -8.91
N ILE A 384 12.50 -15.07 -9.56
CA ILE A 384 13.85 -14.82 -9.03
C ILE A 384 14.64 -13.98 -10.05
N ASP A 385 14.89 -12.71 -9.72
CA ASP A 385 15.55 -11.76 -10.64
C ASP A 385 16.39 -10.71 -9.91
N GLY A 386 17.25 -11.15 -8.99
CA GLY A 386 17.94 -10.27 -8.03
C GLY A 386 17.05 -9.88 -6.83
N TYR A 387 15.74 -10.02 -6.98
CA TYR A 387 14.76 -10.03 -5.90
C TYR A 387 13.94 -11.32 -5.96
N ARG A 388 13.16 -11.58 -4.91
CA ARG A 388 12.20 -12.68 -4.87
C ARG A 388 10.79 -12.11 -4.82
N LEU A 389 9.92 -12.66 -5.66
CA LEU A 389 8.53 -12.26 -5.69
C LEU A 389 7.63 -13.48 -5.85
N MET A 390 6.55 -13.53 -5.07
CA MET A 390 5.39 -14.36 -5.32
C MET A 390 4.17 -13.46 -5.49
N LEU A 391 3.41 -13.66 -6.56
CA LEU A 391 2.14 -12.99 -6.78
C LEU A 391 1.05 -14.06 -6.78
N PHE A 392 0.00 -13.86 -5.98
CA PHE A 392 -1.24 -14.61 -6.05
C PHE A 392 -2.38 -13.65 -6.33
N THR A 393 -3.15 -13.90 -7.38
CA THR A 393 -4.29 -13.06 -7.79
C THR A 393 -5.61 -13.54 -7.18
N PHE A 394 -5.48 -14.20 -6.04
CA PHE A 394 -6.54 -14.58 -5.11
C PHE A 394 -6.02 -14.40 -3.68
N GLY A 395 -6.93 -14.28 -2.72
CA GLY A 395 -6.63 -14.27 -1.29
C GLY A 395 -6.19 -15.66 -0.82
N ILE A 396 -4.93 -15.81 -0.41
CA ILE A 396 -4.44 -17.09 0.15
C ILE A 396 -5.14 -17.43 1.48
N GLU A 397 -5.66 -16.42 2.16
CA GLU A 397 -6.52 -16.55 3.34
C GLU A 397 -7.86 -17.22 3.05
N ALA A 398 -8.29 -17.25 1.78
CA ALA A 398 -9.56 -17.84 1.38
C ALA A 398 -9.50 -19.36 1.24
N ILE A 399 -8.30 -19.97 1.21
CA ILE A 399 -8.13 -21.42 1.23
C ILE A 399 -8.88 -21.98 2.45
N ASN A 400 -9.80 -22.90 2.24
CA ASN A 400 -10.86 -23.21 3.20
C ASN A 400 -10.49 -24.22 4.30
N SER A 401 -9.21 -24.62 4.35
CA SER A 401 -8.68 -25.58 5.31
C SER A 401 -7.43 -25.02 6.00
N ASN A 402 -7.46 -24.95 7.33
CA ASN A 402 -6.33 -24.48 8.12
C ASN A 402 -5.04 -25.30 7.88
N SER A 403 -5.14 -26.63 7.76
CA SER A 403 -3.96 -27.46 7.53
C SER A 403 -3.32 -27.19 6.16
N GLN A 404 -4.14 -27.01 5.13
CA GLN A 404 -3.66 -26.62 3.80
C GLN A 404 -3.08 -25.22 3.80
N ARG A 405 -3.71 -24.26 4.46
CA ARG A 405 -3.19 -22.89 4.61
C ARG A 405 -1.81 -22.86 5.28
N VAL A 406 -1.64 -23.62 6.37
CA VAL A 406 -0.34 -23.72 7.06
C VAL A 406 0.72 -24.36 6.16
N ALA A 407 0.38 -25.42 5.41
CA ALA A 407 1.30 -26.04 4.47
C ALA A 407 1.68 -25.08 3.33
N PHE A 408 0.71 -24.35 2.78
CA PHE A 408 0.91 -23.34 1.75
C PHE A 408 1.86 -22.23 2.22
N MET A 409 1.65 -21.72 3.44
CA MET A 409 2.51 -20.69 4.04
C MET A 409 3.93 -21.21 4.32
N LYS A 410 4.13 -22.50 4.63
CA LYS A 410 5.47 -23.10 4.74
C LYS A 410 6.22 -23.10 3.41
N GLU A 411 5.53 -23.38 2.30
CA GLU A 411 6.12 -23.30 0.96
C GLU A 411 6.51 -21.85 0.61
N ILE A 412 5.65 -20.88 0.92
CA ILE A 412 5.95 -19.45 0.76
C ILE A 412 7.19 -19.07 1.59
N ALA A 413 7.19 -19.40 2.89
CA ALA A 413 8.29 -19.05 3.79
C ALA A 413 9.62 -19.70 3.33
N SER A 414 9.59 -20.96 2.90
CA SER A 414 10.76 -21.64 2.35
C SER A 414 11.30 -20.94 1.10
N PHE A 415 10.43 -20.49 0.19
CA PHE A 415 10.86 -19.72 -0.97
C PHE A 415 11.41 -18.33 -0.59
N MET A 416 10.86 -17.69 0.44
CA MET A 416 11.31 -16.36 0.89
C MET A 416 12.56 -16.40 1.78
N GLN A 417 12.94 -17.58 2.27
CA GLN A 417 14.11 -17.79 3.13
C GLN A 417 15.04 -18.90 2.58
N PRO A 418 15.64 -18.69 1.40
CA PRO A 418 16.62 -19.60 0.85
C PRO A 418 17.90 -19.69 1.69
N ASP A 419 18.57 -20.84 1.64
CA ASP A 419 19.92 -20.98 2.19
C ASP A 419 20.97 -20.23 1.36
N SER A 420 22.15 -19.97 1.96
CA SER A 420 23.21 -19.21 1.29
C SER A 420 23.66 -19.84 -0.02
N ALA A 421 23.71 -21.18 -0.11
CA ALA A 421 24.12 -21.88 -1.32
C ALA A 421 23.13 -21.61 -2.47
N SER A 422 21.83 -21.72 -2.19
CA SER A 422 20.79 -21.39 -3.16
C SER A 422 20.88 -19.93 -3.60
N GLU A 423 21.14 -19.00 -2.68
CA GLU A 423 21.30 -17.59 -3.02
C GLU A 423 22.57 -17.28 -3.84
N VAL A 424 23.68 -17.99 -3.61
CA VAL A 424 24.87 -17.91 -4.48
C VAL A 424 24.49 -18.25 -5.92
N ARG A 425 23.78 -19.36 -6.12
CA ARG A 425 23.31 -19.78 -7.46
C ARG A 425 22.41 -18.72 -8.09
N ASN A 426 21.44 -18.21 -7.34
CA ASN A 426 20.50 -17.22 -7.84
C ASN A 426 21.18 -15.91 -8.23
N LEU A 427 22.12 -15.44 -7.40
CA LEU A 427 22.90 -14.25 -7.69
C LEU A 427 23.79 -14.48 -8.92
N ALA A 428 24.38 -15.67 -9.08
CA ALA A 428 25.18 -16.01 -10.26
C ALA A 428 24.35 -15.96 -11.56
N GLN A 429 23.15 -16.56 -11.53
CA GLN A 429 22.22 -16.56 -12.66
C GLN A 429 21.68 -15.15 -12.95
N ALA A 430 21.45 -14.34 -11.92
CA ALA A 430 21.03 -12.94 -12.09
C ALA A 430 22.16 -12.07 -12.64
N ALA A 431 23.40 -12.25 -12.19
CA ALA A 431 24.55 -11.45 -12.61
C ALA A 431 25.05 -11.82 -14.02
N SER A 432 24.92 -13.08 -14.42
CA SER A 432 25.36 -13.55 -15.75
C SER A 432 24.38 -13.26 -16.89
N ARG A 433 23.11 -12.97 -16.59
CA ARG A 433 22.08 -12.64 -17.58
C ARG A 433 22.38 -11.32 -18.31
N ARG A 434 22.41 -11.31 -19.64
CA ARG A 434 22.60 -10.05 -20.41
C ARG A 434 21.35 -9.18 -20.41
N VAL A 435 21.51 -7.86 -20.33
CA VAL A 435 20.40 -6.91 -20.60
C VAL A 435 20.14 -6.92 -22.12
N PRO A 436 18.91 -7.16 -22.59
CA PRO A 436 18.60 -7.10 -24.02
C PRO A 436 18.95 -5.74 -24.62
N ALA A 437 19.51 -5.71 -25.84
CA ALA A 437 19.99 -4.48 -26.48
C ALA A 437 18.91 -3.39 -26.64
N GLY A 438 17.63 -3.76 -26.72
CA GLY A 438 16.49 -2.82 -26.77
C GLY A 438 16.01 -2.28 -25.42
N GLN A 439 16.55 -2.77 -24.30
CA GLN A 439 16.20 -2.36 -22.93
C GLN A 439 17.42 -1.83 -22.15
N ALA A 440 18.59 -1.79 -22.79
CA ALA A 440 19.87 -1.39 -22.19
C ALA A 440 20.05 0.13 -22.19
N SER A 441 19.17 0.88 -21.52
CA SER A 441 19.48 2.26 -21.17
C SER A 441 20.52 2.28 -20.05
N GLU A 442 21.35 3.33 -20.01
CA GLU A 442 22.36 3.51 -18.95
C GLU A 442 21.72 3.42 -17.55
N ARG A 443 20.54 4.01 -17.39
CA ARG A 443 19.75 3.94 -16.16
C ARG A 443 19.39 2.50 -15.76
N VAL A 444 18.98 1.66 -16.71
CA VAL A 444 18.62 0.26 -16.45
C VAL A 444 19.86 -0.56 -16.07
N ILE A 445 21.01 -0.27 -16.67
CA ILE A 445 22.27 -0.93 -16.35
C ILE A 445 22.71 -0.58 -14.92
N LEU A 446 22.64 0.71 -14.55
CA LEU A 446 22.97 1.18 -13.20
C LEU A 446 22.03 0.60 -12.13
N GLU A 447 20.71 0.68 -12.35
CA GLU A 447 19.72 0.10 -11.43
C GLU A 447 19.99 -1.39 -11.17
N ARG A 448 20.37 -2.13 -12.22
CA ARG A 448 20.69 -3.55 -12.09
C ARG A 448 22.01 -3.79 -11.36
N ALA A 449 23.02 -2.95 -11.57
CA ALA A 449 24.28 -3.06 -10.84
C ALA A 449 24.07 -2.81 -9.33
N ASP A 450 23.29 -1.78 -8.98
CA ASP A 450 22.95 -1.44 -7.59
C ASP A 450 22.16 -2.57 -6.90
N LEU A 451 21.18 -3.14 -7.62
CA LEU A 451 20.43 -4.32 -7.17
C LEU A 451 21.37 -5.49 -6.85
N LEU A 452 22.24 -5.86 -7.79
CA LEU A 452 23.14 -7.00 -7.61
C LEU A 452 24.14 -6.77 -6.47
N SER A 453 24.65 -5.55 -6.32
CA SER A 453 25.53 -5.21 -5.19
C SER A 453 24.81 -5.33 -3.86
N SER A 454 23.57 -4.85 -3.76
CA SER A 454 22.77 -4.95 -2.53
C SER A 454 22.51 -6.41 -2.14
N VAL A 455 22.23 -7.27 -3.13
CA VAL A 455 22.02 -8.71 -2.92
C VAL A 455 23.32 -9.39 -2.48
N GLU A 456 24.45 -9.03 -3.09
CA GLU A 456 25.78 -9.55 -2.75
C GLU A 456 26.16 -9.23 -1.29
N ASP A 457 26.00 -7.98 -0.87
CA ASP A 457 26.35 -7.54 0.48
C ASP A 457 25.48 -8.25 1.54
N ARG A 458 24.19 -8.44 1.26
CA ARG A 458 23.29 -9.23 2.11
C ARG A 458 23.70 -10.70 2.16
N LEU A 459 24.00 -11.31 1.01
CA LEU A 459 24.43 -12.70 0.95
C LEU A 459 25.70 -12.91 1.76
N LEU A 460 26.65 -11.97 1.73
CA LEU A 460 27.84 -12.03 2.58
C LEU A 460 27.51 -12.01 4.07
N ASN A 461 26.55 -11.20 4.51
CA ASN A 461 26.11 -11.21 5.90
C ASN A 461 25.41 -12.52 6.27
N GLN A 462 24.56 -13.06 5.38
CA GLN A 462 23.92 -14.36 5.58
C GLN A 462 24.96 -15.49 5.69
N ILE A 463 25.98 -15.50 4.82
CA ILE A 463 27.08 -16.47 4.85
C ILE A 463 27.85 -16.38 6.17
N ARG A 464 28.18 -15.16 6.64
CA ARG A 464 28.86 -14.95 7.93
C ARG A 464 28.06 -15.55 9.08
N GLU A 465 26.76 -15.28 9.13
CA GLU A 465 25.89 -15.83 10.16
C GLU A 465 25.80 -17.36 10.08
N GLU A 466 25.55 -17.92 8.90
CA GLU A 466 25.44 -19.38 8.71
C GLU A 466 26.76 -20.09 9.06
N PHE A 467 27.91 -19.51 8.72
CA PHE A 467 29.24 -20.06 9.03
C PHE A 467 29.53 -20.12 10.52
N SER A 468 28.96 -19.20 11.31
CA SER A 468 29.06 -19.19 12.78
C SER A 468 28.12 -20.20 13.44
N LYS A 469 26.95 -20.47 12.83
CA LYS A 469 25.91 -21.35 13.40
C LYS A 469 26.07 -22.82 12.98
N ASN A 470 26.53 -23.08 11.75
CA ASN A 470 26.61 -24.42 11.18
C ASN A 470 27.85 -24.60 10.29
N PRO A 471 28.88 -25.36 10.73
CA PRO A 471 30.08 -25.62 9.93
C PRO A 471 29.82 -26.24 8.55
N GLN A 472 28.78 -27.07 8.40
CA GLN A 472 28.42 -27.71 7.12
C GLN A 472 27.87 -26.71 6.08
N SER A 473 27.53 -25.49 6.48
CA SER A 473 27.18 -24.42 5.52
C SER A 473 28.39 -24.01 4.66
N ARG A 474 29.60 -24.15 5.19
CA ARG A 474 30.86 -23.81 4.49
C ARG A 474 31.06 -24.67 3.26
N ASP A 475 31.02 -25.99 3.43
CA ASP A 475 31.20 -26.95 2.34
C ASP A 475 30.12 -26.80 1.28
N ARG A 476 28.89 -26.48 1.70
CA ARG A 476 27.77 -26.23 0.77
C ARG A 476 27.98 -24.98 -0.07
N VAL A 477 28.34 -23.86 0.54
CA VAL A 477 28.59 -22.59 -0.18
C VAL A 477 29.79 -22.74 -1.12
N LEU A 478 30.88 -23.34 -0.65
CA LEU A 478 32.07 -23.57 -1.49
C LEU A 478 31.79 -24.54 -2.62
N GLY A 479 31.11 -25.65 -2.34
CA GLY A 479 30.68 -26.62 -3.35
C GLY A 479 29.80 -25.98 -4.40
N GLU A 480 28.89 -25.08 -4.00
CA GLU A 480 28.04 -24.35 -4.95
C GLU A 480 28.87 -23.42 -5.84
N ILE A 481 29.75 -22.58 -5.28
CA ILE A 481 30.65 -21.69 -6.05
C ILE A 481 31.47 -22.53 -7.05
N GLN A 482 31.96 -23.69 -6.62
CA GLN A 482 32.71 -24.62 -7.47
C GLN A 482 31.84 -25.31 -8.54
N SER A 483 30.53 -25.41 -8.35
CA SER A 483 29.63 -25.98 -9.36
C SER A 483 29.26 -24.99 -10.47
N LEU A 484 29.43 -23.69 -10.24
CA LEU A 484 29.07 -22.63 -11.19
C LEU A 484 29.92 -22.67 -12.47
N SER A 485 29.30 -22.29 -13.59
CA SER A 485 30.00 -22.14 -14.87
C SER A 485 31.07 -21.05 -14.82
N THR A 486 32.03 -21.08 -15.76
CA THR A 486 33.09 -20.05 -15.82
C THR A 486 32.53 -18.63 -15.99
N GLN A 487 31.42 -18.47 -16.72
CA GLN A 487 30.76 -17.17 -16.89
C GLN A 487 30.14 -16.68 -15.58
N GLU A 488 29.45 -17.55 -14.86
CA GLU A 488 28.83 -17.26 -13.57
C GLU A 488 29.85 -16.93 -12.49
N ARG A 489 30.94 -17.72 -12.37
CA ARG A 489 32.01 -17.40 -11.41
C ARG A 489 32.68 -16.06 -11.68
N ARG A 490 32.93 -15.73 -12.96
CA ARG A 490 33.48 -14.40 -13.32
C ARG A 490 32.56 -13.27 -12.87
N ALA A 491 31.24 -13.44 -13.02
CA ALA A 491 30.26 -12.47 -12.57
C ALA A 491 30.23 -12.32 -11.04
N LEU A 492 30.65 -13.34 -10.28
CA LEU A 492 30.71 -13.34 -8.82
C LEU A 492 32.12 -13.15 -8.23
N SER A 493 33.08 -12.65 -9.00
CA SER A 493 34.47 -12.57 -8.55
C SER A 493 34.70 -11.74 -7.28
N LYS A 494 33.85 -10.74 -7.00
CA LYS A 494 33.88 -9.96 -5.75
C LYS A 494 33.39 -10.81 -4.56
N LEU A 495 32.27 -11.52 -4.73
CA LEU A 495 31.69 -12.40 -3.72
C LEU A 495 32.68 -13.52 -3.37
N GLU A 496 33.24 -14.19 -4.37
CA GLU A 496 34.19 -15.28 -4.19
C GLU A 496 35.42 -14.83 -3.37
N LYS A 497 35.98 -13.66 -3.67
CA LYS A 497 37.09 -13.08 -2.88
C LYS A 497 36.68 -12.79 -1.43
N ASN A 498 35.50 -12.20 -1.23
CA ASN A 498 35.02 -11.87 0.11
C ASN A 498 34.74 -13.13 0.94
N VAL A 499 34.17 -14.17 0.34
CA VAL A 499 33.97 -15.47 0.99
C VAL A 499 35.31 -16.10 1.35
N GLN A 500 36.31 -16.06 0.45
CA GLN A 500 37.65 -16.57 0.75
C GLN A 500 38.30 -15.81 1.90
N SER A 501 38.27 -14.48 1.90
CA SER A 501 38.81 -13.68 3.01
C SER A 501 38.12 -13.96 4.35
N LEU A 502 36.83 -14.29 4.35
CA LEU A 502 36.12 -14.71 5.56
C LEU A 502 36.61 -16.06 6.10
N LEU A 503 36.98 -16.98 5.20
CA LEU A 503 37.55 -18.27 5.56
C LEU A 503 38.96 -18.10 6.13
N ASP A 504 39.81 -17.34 5.43
CA ASP A 504 41.20 -17.08 5.84
C ASP A 504 41.24 -16.40 7.23
N PHE A 505 40.37 -15.41 7.47
CA PHE A 505 40.23 -14.76 8.79
C PHE A 505 39.79 -15.74 9.88
N SER A 506 38.86 -16.65 9.58
CA SER A 506 38.43 -17.68 10.53
C SER A 506 39.54 -18.67 10.87
N GLU A 507 40.46 -18.94 9.95
CA GLU A 507 41.62 -19.81 10.16
C GLU A 507 42.73 -19.12 10.95
N GLU A 508 42.99 -17.83 10.68
CA GLU A 508 44.04 -17.05 11.34
C GLU A 508 43.71 -16.66 12.79
N HIS A 509 42.44 -16.50 13.16
CA HIS A 509 42.03 -15.91 14.46
C HIS A 509 41.45 -16.92 15.47
N GLY A 510 41.62 -18.22 15.25
CA GLY A 510 41.50 -19.21 16.32
C GLY A 510 40.13 -19.36 16.98
N THR A 511 39.01 -19.01 16.33
CA THR A 511 37.67 -19.54 16.68
C THR A 511 37.50 -21.02 16.28
N LEU A 512 38.62 -21.70 16.08
CA LEU A 512 38.80 -23.10 15.71
C LEU A 512 39.92 -23.63 16.60
N GLY A 513 39.55 -24.10 17.78
CA GLY A 513 40.53 -24.49 18.77
C GLY A 513 40.04 -25.24 20.00
N GLN A 514 38.87 -25.89 19.99
CA GLN A 514 38.65 -27.08 20.83
C GLN A 514 37.78 -28.09 20.05
N ARG A 515 38.36 -29.28 19.89
CA ARG A 515 37.84 -30.47 19.23
C ARG A 515 36.67 -31.10 19.99
#